data_AF-A0A8S0RQP4-F1
#
_entry.id   AF-A0A8S0RQP4-F1
#
_cell.length_a   1.000
_cell.length_b   1.000
_cell.length_c   1.000
_cell.angle_alpha   90.00
_cell.angle_beta   90.00
_cell.angle_gamma   90.00
#
_symmetry.space_group_name_H-M   'P 1'
#
loop_
_entity.id
_entity.type
_entity.pdbx_description
1 polymer ?
#
loop_
_entity_poly.entity_id
_entity_poly.type
_entity_poly.pdbx_seq_one_letter_code
_entity_poly.pdbx_strand_id
1 'polypeptide(L)'
;MDNLERELLILENKVRFIMNVVEGKIIVSNRRRADLVLELKEKGFTPFPKKTKIVEVSVAGSTDVPEETEENSDTSTSQGVRASDYEHLLSMPRSLLKKFKLTTTISTSNMHLFD
;
A
#
# COMPACT_ATOMS: atom_id res chain seq x y z
N MET A 1 2.85 24.01 -8.97
CA MET A 1 1.61 23.30 -9.37
C MET A 1 1.77 21.79 -9.24
N ASP A 2 2.99 21.29 -9.36
CA ASP A 2 3.35 19.86 -9.43
C ASP A 2 3.02 19.02 -8.17
N ASN A 3 2.82 19.66 -7.01
CA ASN A 3 2.45 18.94 -5.79
C ASN A 3 1.02 18.37 -5.87
N LEU A 4 0.10 19.12 -6.45
CA LEU A 4 -1.31 18.73 -6.51
C LEU A 4 -1.50 17.58 -7.52
N GLU A 5 -0.82 17.65 -8.66
CA GLU A 5 -0.79 16.57 -9.65
C GLU A 5 -0.19 15.28 -9.08
N ARG A 6 0.90 15.40 -8.31
CA ARG A 6 1.50 14.29 -7.57
C ARG A 6 0.51 13.68 -6.57
N GLU A 7 -0.16 14.49 -5.77
CA GLU A 7 -1.16 14.03 -4.80
C GLU A 7 -2.33 13.31 -5.47
N LEU A 8 -2.81 13.84 -6.61
CA LEU A 8 -3.86 13.21 -7.41
C LEU A 8 -3.44 11.82 -7.87
N LEU A 9 -2.22 11.67 -8.39
CA LEU A 9 -1.72 10.38 -8.87
C LEU A 9 -1.47 9.38 -7.72
N ILE A 10 -1.02 9.86 -6.55
CA ILE A 10 -0.92 9.02 -5.33
C ILE A 10 -2.31 8.53 -4.91
N LEU A 11 -3.30 9.41 -4.93
CA LEU A 11 -4.66 9.08 -4.54
C LEU A 11 -5.29 8.10 -5.53
N GLU A 12 -5.07 8.29 -6.83
CA GLU A 12 -5.51 7.37 -7.87
C GLU A 12 -4.92 5.96 -7.66
N ASN A 13 -3.61 5.87 -7.38
CA ASN A 13 -2.96 4.60 -7.06
C ASN A 13 -3.55 3.96 -5.79
N LYS A 14 -3.82 4.74 -4.75
CA LYS A 14 -4.47 4.24 -3.51
C LYS A 14 -5.86 3.68 -3.80
N VAL A 15 -6.68 4.39 -4.56
CA VAL A 15 -8.03 3.93 -4.93
C VAL A 15 -7.96 2.64 -5.73
N ARG A 16 -7.08 2.59 -6.74
CA ARG A 16 -6.85 1.39 -7.56
C ARG A 16 -6.41 0.20 -6.70
N PHE A 17 -5.52 0.44 -5.74
CA PHE A 17 -5.05 -0.59 -4.81
C PHE A 17 -6.20 -1.13 -3.95
N ILE A 18 -6.98 -0.24 -3.31
CA ILE A 18 -8.13 -0.64 -2.49
C ILE A 18 -9.10 -1.48 -3.30
N MET A 19 -9.47 -1.05 -4.51
CA MET A 19 -10.41 -1.79 -5.37
C MET A 19 -9.88 -3.20 -5.67
N ASN A 20 -8.62 -3.33 -6.07
CA ASN A 20 -8.01 -4.64 -6.33
C ASN A 20 -7.96 -5.53 -5.07
N VAL A 21 -7.77 -4.96 -3.87
CA VAL A 21 -7.79 -5.72 -2.61
C VAL A 21 -9.22 -6.16 -2.24
N VAL A 22 -10.19 -5.27 -2.43
CA VAL A 22 -11.61 -5.56 -2.18
C VAL A 22 -12.11 -6.67 -3.10
N GLU A 23 -11.80 -6.57 -4.40
CA GLU A 23 -12.08 -7.58 -5.42
C GLU A 23 -11.29 -8.89 -5.21
N GLY A 24 -10.25 -8.88 -4.36
CA GLY A 24 -9.41 -10.05 -4.09
C GLY A 24 -8.35 -10.32 -5.16
N LYS A 25 -8.17 -9.41 -6.13
CA LYS A 25 -7.10 -9.47 -7.12
C LYS A 25 -5.72 -9.29 -6.49
N ILE A 26 -5.61 -8.51 -5.41
CA ILE A 26 -4.39 -8.32 -4.62
C ILE A 26 -4.64 -8.82 -3.20
N ILE A 27 -3.72 -9.64 -2.67
CA ILE A 27 -3.81 -10.19 -1.31
C ILE A 27 -2.69 -9.62 -0.46
N VAL A 28 -3.05 -8.71 0.44
CA VAL A 28 -2.11 -8.04 1.37
C VAL A 28 -1.91 -8.80 2.69
N SER A 29 -2.80 -9.73 3.02
CA SER A 29 -2.74 -10.53 4.25
C SER A 29 -1.90 -11.79 4.08
N ASN A 30 -1.06 -12.11 5.06
CA ASN A 30 -0.27 -13.35 5.09
C ASN A 30 0.63 -13.56 3.84
N ARG A 31 1.13 -12.47 3.25
CA ARG A 31 1.99 -12.47 2.06
C ARG A 31 3.32 -11.76 2.36
N ARG A 32 4.41 -12.23 1.76
CA ARG A 32 5.72 -11.57 1.85
C ARG A 32 5.68 -10.21 1.15
N ARG A 33 6.31 -9.19 1.74
CA ARG A 33 6.33 -7.83 1.18
C ARG A 33 7.01 -7.78 -0.19
N ALA A 34 8.08 -8.55 -0.39
CA ALA A 34 8.79 -8.63 -1.67
C ALA A 34 7.86 -9.11 -2.80
N ASP A 35 7.12 -10.19 -2.59
CA ASP A 35 6.18 -10.74 -3.59
C ASP A 35 5.06 -9.75 -3.90
N LEU A 36 4.57 -9.03 -2.89
CA LEU A 36 3.56 -7.99 -3.06
C LEU A 36 4.09 -6.81 -3.88
N VAL A 37 5.33 -6.37 -3.65
CA VAL A 37 5.97 -5.31 -4.43
C VAL A 37 6.18 -5.73 -5.88
N LEU A 38 6.56 -6.99 -6.13
CA LEU A 38 6.64 -7.54 -7.49
C LEU A 38 5.28 -7.51 -8.17
N GLU A 39 4.23 -7.98 -7.49
CA GLU A 39 2.86 -7.97 -8.04
C GLU A 39 2.37 -6.55 -8.34
N LEU A 40 2.63 -5.58 -7.46
CA LEU A 40 2.28 -4.18 -7.68
C LEU A 40 3.00 -3.60 -8.91
N LYS A 41 4.26 -3.98 -9.10
CA LYS A 41 5.03 -3.57 -10.26
C LYS A 41 4.51 -4.20 -11.55
N GLU A 42 4.22 -5.51 -11.54
CA GLU A 42 3.64 -6.23 -12.67
C GLU A 42 2.28 -5.67 -13.08
N LYS A 43 1.47 -5.24 -12.10
CA LYS A 43 0.17 -4.59 -12.33
C LYS A 43 0.27 -3.12 -12.73
N GLY A 44 1.47 -2.57 -12.88
CA GLY A 44 1.69 -1.21 -13.36
C GLY A 44 1.35 -0.12 -12.35
N PHE A 45 1.46 -0.38 -11.05
CA PHE A 45 1.34 0.67 -10.04
C PHE A 45 2.55 1.61 -10.12
N THR A 46 2.29 2.90 -10.19
CA THR A 46 3.36 3.92 -10.26
C THR A 46 4.15 3.97 -8.95
N PRO A 47 5.47 3.73 -8.98
CA PRO A 47 6.31 3.89 -7.79
C PRO A 47 6.45 5.37 -7.43
N PHE A 48 6.31 5.67 -6.14
CA PHE A 48 6.53 7.02 -5.61
C PHE A 48 7.65 6.97 -4.58
N PRO A 49 8.92 7.12 -5.02
CA PRO A 49 10.03 7.22 -4.09
C PRO A 49 9.79 8.42 -3.15
N LYS A 50 9.73 8.13 -1.85
CA LYS A 50 9.81 9.19 -0.84
C LYS A 50 11.20 9.81 -0.99
N LYS A 51 11.28 11.14 -0.99
CA LYS A 51 12.56 11.85 -0.83
C LYS A 51 13.02 11.63 0.61
N THR A 52 13.52 10.44 0.92
CA THR A 52 14.20 10.21 2.19
C THR A 52 15.49 11.00 2.14
N LYS A 53 15.50 12.11 2.89
CA LYS A 53 16.71 12.69 3.45
C LYS A 53 17.58 11.52 3.91
N ILE A 54 18.84 11.51 3.50
CA ILE A 54 19.87 10.67 4.09
C ILE A 54 19.88 11.04 5.57
N VAL A 55 19.23 10.23 6.42
CA VAL A 55 19.29 10.40 7.86
C VAL A 55 20.36 9.44 8.33
N GLU A 56 21.53 10.02 8.55
CA GLU A 56 22.59 9.43 9.35
C GLU A 56 22.03 8.97 10.69
N VAL A 57 22.55 7.82 11.11
CA VAL A 57 22.40 7.17 12.42
C VAL A 57 22.30 8.16 13.58
N SER A 58 21.20 8.12 14.34
CA SER A 58 21.22 8.48 15.77
C SER A 58 20.03 7.89 16.54
N VAL A 59 20.37 7.23 17.64
CA VAL A 59 19.58 6.49 18.64
C VAL A 59 18.68 7.40 19.50
N ALA A 60 17.49 6.91 19.93
CA ALA A 60 16.95 6.95 21.32
C ALA A 60 15.41 7.18 21.44
N GLY A 61 14.70 6.22 22.07
CA GLY A 61 13.78 6.51 23.20
C GLY A 61 12.26 6.61 23.00
N SER A 62 11.57 5.46 23.11
CA SER A 62 10.28 5.15 23.77
C SER A 62 9.05 6.09 23.69
N THR A 63 7.92 5.56 23.18
CA THR A 63 6.59 5.40 23.87
C THR A 63 5.62 4.56 23.00
N ASP A 64 5.06 3.49 23.59
CA ASP A 64 4.04 2.49 23.17
C ASP A 64 3.03 2.83 22.04
N VAL A 65 2.44 1.97 21.17
CA VAL A 65 2.37 0.51 20.81
C VAL A 65 1.23 0.42 19.72
N PRO A 66 1.09 -0.58 18.80
CA PRO A 66 1.95 -1.72 18.46
C PRO A 66 2.43 -1.79 16.98
N GLU A 67 3.59 -2.44 16.85
CA GLU A 67 4.13 -3.16 15.69
C GLU A 67 4.50 -2.34 14.45
N GLU A 68 5.51 -1.51 14.67
CA GLU A 68 6.75 -1.58 13.89
C GLU A 68 7.09 -3.03 13.53
N THR A 69 7.08 -3.33 12.24
CA THR A 69 8.07 -4.25 11.68
C THR A 69 8.89 -3.42 10.71
N GLU A 70 9.79 -2.64 11.31
CA GLU A 70 11.03 -2.16 10.71
C GLU A 70 11.84 -3.38 10.26
N GLU A 71 11.48 -3.96 9.12
CA GLU A 71 12.41 -4.74 8.33
C GLU A 71 12.55 -4.06 6.97
N ASN A 72 13.58 -3.21 6.93
CA ASN A 72 14.25 -2.69 5.76
C ASN A 72 14.59 -3.82 4.79
N SER A 73 13.61 -4.22 3.99
CA SER A 73 13.85 -5.04 2.81
C SER A 73 14.10 -4.07 1.66
N ASP A 74 15.31 -3.48 1.63
CA ASP A 74 15.87 -2.84 0.42
C ASP A 74 16.17 -3.91 -0.63
N THR A 75 15.15 -4.71 -0.99
CA THR A 75 15.24 -5.67 -2.06
C THR A 75 15.05 -4.88 -3.34
N SER A 76 16.17 -4.39 -3.87
CA SER A 76 16.23 -3.83 -5.20
C SER A 76 15.71 -4.90 -6.17
N THR A 77 14.52 -4.71 -6.70
CA THR A 77 14.05 -5.57 -7.79
C THR A 77 14.93 -5.28 -9.00
N SER A 78 15.19 -6.26 -9.86
CA SER A 78 16.09 -6.25 -11.03
C SER A 78 15.95 -5.08 -12.04
N GLN A 79 15.03 -4.13 -11.83
CA GLN A 79 14.86 -2.93 -12.65
C GLN A 79 14.92 -1.61 -11.83
N GLY A 80 15.54 -1.60 -10.64
CA GLY A 80 15.81 -0.36 -9.90
C GLY A 80 14.63 0.24 -9.11
N VAL A 81 13.52 -0.49 -8.96
CA VAL A 81 12.39 -0.08 -8.11
C VAL A 81 12.56 -0.70 -6.73
N ARG A 82 12.44 0.13 -5.69
CA ARG A 82 12.58 -0.27 -4.28
C ARG A 82 11.22 -0.54 -3.66
N ALA A 83 11.19 -1.42 -2.66
CA ALA A 83 9.99 -1.64 -1.85
C ALA A 83 9.49 -0.34 -1.19
N SER A 84 10.42 0.56 -0.84
CA SER A 84 10.15 1.90 -0.30
C SER A 84 9.29 2.78 -1.21
N ASP A 85 9.29 2.53 -2.53
CA ASP A 85 8.56 3.35 -3.50
C ASP A 85 7.05 3.06 -3.48
N TYR A 86 6.66 1.90 -2.96
CA TYR A 86 5.26 1.49 -2.79
C TYR A 86 4.73 1.74 -1.37
N GLU A 87 5.51 2.39 -0.51
CA GLU A 87 5.15 2.57 0.89
C GLU A 87 3.84 3.35 1.08
N HIS A 88 3.51 4.24 0.15
CA HIS A 88 2.23 4.97 0.16
C HIS A 88 0.98 4.07 0.00
N LEU A 89 1.15 2.85 -0.53
CA LEU A 89 0.12 1.80 -0.62
C LEU A 89 0.22 0.83 0.56
N LEU A 90 1.44 0.40 0.88
CA LEU A 90 1.72 -0.62 1.90
C LEU A 90 1.53 -0.12 3.34
N SER A 91 1.71 1.18 3.58
CA SER A 91 1.47 1.83 4.88
C SER A 91 -0.03 1.98 5.21
N MET A 92 -0.93 1.58 4.31
CA MET A 92 -2.37 1.70 4.57
C MET A 92 -2.81 0.74 5.69
N PRO A 93 -3.60 1.22 6.68
CA PRO A 93 -4.00 0.39 7.80
C PRO A 93 -4.86 -0.79 7.33
N ARG A 94 -4.48 -2.00 7.77
CA ARG A 94 -5.22 -3.25 7.47
C ARG A 94 -6.68 -3.19 7.94
N SER A 95 -6.98 -2.46 9.00
CA SER A 95 -8.34 -2.23 9.51
C SER A 95 -9.22 -1.45 8.52
N LEU A 96 -8.64 -0.49 7.79
CA LEU A 96 -9.35 0.29 6.78
C LEU A 96 -9.68 -0.56 5.55
N LEU A 97 -8.71 -1.36 5.06
CA LEU A 97 -8.92 -2.29 3.95
C LEU A 97 -10.03 -3.31 4.27
N LYS A 98 -10.06 -3.85 5.48
CA LYS A 98 -11.13 -4.76 5.94
C LYS A 98 -12.50 -4.09 5.94
N LYS A 99 -12.59 -2.84 6.43
CA LYS A 99 -13.84 -2.06 6.43
C LYS A 99 -14.35 -1.85 5.00
N PHE A 100 -13.50 -1.41 4.08
CA PHE A 100 -13.88 -1.26 2.67
C PHE A 100 -14.38 -2.57 2.07
N LYS A 101 -13.66 -3.67 2.30
CA LYS A 101 -14.06 -4.99 1.80
C LYS A 101 -15.46 -5.38 2.30
N LEU A 102 -15.71 -5.24 3.60
CA LEU A 102 -17.01 -5.55 4.20
C LEU A 102 -18.13 -4.65 3.65
N THR A 103 -17.93 -3.33 3.63
CA THR A 103 -18.93 -2.38 3.12
C THR A 103 -19.26 -2.63 1.67
N THR A 104 -18.26 -2.85 0.81
CA THR A 104 -18.48 -3.14 -0.61
C THR A 104 -19.23 -4.46 -0.79
N THR A 105 -18.87 -5.54 -0.07
CA THR A 105 -19.57 -6.83 -0.15
C THR A 105 -21.04 -6.71 0.25
N ILE A 106 -21.35 -6.01 1.34
CA ILE A 106 -22.75 -5.80 1.79
C ILE A 106 -23.51 -4.97 0.75
N SER A 107 -22.91 -3.91 0.24
CA SER A 107 -23.53 -3.04 -0.78
C SER A 107 -23.88 -3.82 -2.06
N THR A 108 -22.95 -4.65 -2.56
CA THR A 108 -23.19 -5.44 -3.77
C THR A 108 -24.20 -6.56 -3.52
N SER A 109 -24.18 -7.19 -2.35
CA SER A 109 -25.14 -8.24 -1.98
C SER A 109 -26.57 -7.70 -1.89
N ASN A 110 -26.76 -6.51 -1.32
CA ASN A 110 -28.09 -5.90 -1.23
C ASN A 110 -28.62 -5.47 -2.60
N MET A 111 -27.76 -5.10 -3.55
CA MET A 111 -28.21 -4.65 -4.88
C MET A 111 -28.74 -5.78 -5.78
N HIS A 112 -28.35 -7.03 -5.54
CA HIS A 112 -28.76 -8.20 -6.34
C HIS A 112 -29.93 -8.98 -5.70
N LEU A 113 -30.35 -8.63 -4.49
CA LEU A 113 -31.39 -9.32 -3.73
C LEU A 113 -32.77 -8.66 -3.87
N PHE A 114 -32.84 -7.48 -4.50
CA PHE A 114 -34.09 -6.73 -4.74
C PHE A 114 -34.46 -6.65 -6.23
N ASP A 115 -33.93 -7.54 -7.06
CA ASP A 115 -34.40 -7.77 -8.43
C ASP A 115 -35.19 -9.10 -8.50
#